data_AF-A0A2G2YZ44-F1
#
_entry.id   AF-A0A2G2YZ44-F1
#
_cell.length_a   1.000
_cell.length_b   1.000
_cell.length_c   1.000
_cell.angle_alpha   90.00
_cell.angle_beta   90.00
_cell.angle_gamma   90.00
#
_symmetry.space_group_name_H-M   'P 1'
#
loop_
_entity.id
_entity.type
_entity.pdbx_description
1 polymer ?
#
loop_
_entity_poly.entity_id
_entity_poly.type
_entity_poly.pdbx_seq_one_letter_code
_entity_poly.pdbx_strand_id
1 'polypeptide(L)'
;MIVPSALFVLYLASQAKRSFSKVSNSRSHVVAALYAILWLVSIFNLAWCSLQVWECAPGKQFMWSVISLFTTSGMLFLEVSLIAFLLQGNHASGREALTQTFLISTLVVGLDICLKGIYIFGFGILLFDFNTKGSQWALWVIHTLLLTGVYGLIFFMYRSRWRERLPGKPAFQNYISIMFCVNATALLACALAAHGTGLGLWLYNITVICYHAMYLPLLYVTFLADFFQEDDLHLENVYYSEMKDAGFFDVDWD
;
A
#
# COMPACT_ATOMS: atom_id res chain seq x y z
N MET A 1 -10.07 13.83 -6.15
CA MET A 1 -9.70 12.68 -5.30
C MET A 1 -10.89 11.78 -4.96
N ILE A 2 -12.07 12.33 -4.65
CA ILE A 2 -13.24 11.52 -4.24
C ILE A 2 -13.68 10.50 -5.30
N VAL A 3 -13.75 10.89 -6.57
CA VAL A 3 -14.20 10.01 -7.67
C VAL A 3 -13.37 8.72 -7.78
N PRO A 4 -12.02 8.76 -7.94
CA PRO A 4 -11.23 7.53 -8.02
C PRO A 4 -11.29 6.69 -6.74
N SER A 5 -11.29 7.32 -5.56
CA SER A 5 -11.40 6.59 -4.29
C SER A 5 -12.77 5.90 -4.14
N ALA A 6 -13.86 6.57 -4.54
CA ALA A 6 -15.20 6.00 -4.50
C ALA A 6 -15.36 4.85 -5.50
N LEU A 7 -14.86 5.02 -6.73
CA LEU A 7 -14.84 3.95 -7.74
C LEU A 7 -14.07 2.72 -7.24
N PHE A 8 -12.94 2.93 -6.58
CA PHE A 8 -12.16 1.82 -6.03
C PHE A 8 -12.89 1.10 -4.89
N VAL A 9 -13.52 1.83 -3.96
CA VAL A 9 -14.34 1.22 -2.90
C VAL A 9 -15.54 0.47 -3.48
N LEU A 10 -16.23 1.02 -4.49
CA LEU A 10 -17.31 0.33 -5.19
C LEU A 10 -16.83 -0.93 -5.90
N TYR A 11 -15.66 -0.87 -6.52
CA TYR A 11 -15.03 -2.03 -7.15
C TYR A 11 -14.72 -3.11 -6.11
N LEU A 12 -14.09 -2.75 -4.98
CA LEU A 12 -13.86 -3.68 -3.87
C LEU A 12 -15.17 -4.28 -3.35
N ALA A 13 -16.22 -3.46 -3.19
CA ALA A 13 -17.55 -3.90 -2.75
C ALA A 13 -18.18 -4.90 -3.71
N SER A 14 -18.04 -4.68 -5.03
CA SER A 14 -18.55 -5.60 -6.06
C SER A 14 -17.83 -6.95 -6.02
N GLN A 15 -16.52 -6.94 -5.78
CA GLN A 15 -15.71 -8.16 -5.65
C GLN A 15 -15.84 -8.80 -4.26
N ALA A 16 -16.31 -8.07 -3.25
CA ALA A 16 -16.36 -8.51 -1.86
C ALA A 16 -17.07 -9.86 -1.70
N LYS A 17 -18.22 -10.07 -2.33
CA LYS A 17 -18.96 -11.33 -2.19
C LYS A 17 -18.14 -12.54 -2.68
N ARG A 18 -17.41 -12.37 -3.78
CA ARG A 18 -16.54 -13.42 -4.34
C ARG A 18 -15.27 -13.58 -3.51
N SER A 19 -14.64 -12.46 -3.14
CA SER A 19 -13.42 -12.45 -2.33
C SER A 19 -13.65 -12.94 -0.90
N PHE A 20 -14.75 -12.62 -0.23
CA PHE A 20 -15.03 -13.09 1.14
C PHE A 20 -15.22 -14.60 1.21
N SER A 21 -15.93 -15.20 0.24
CA SER A 21 -16.05 -16.65 0.16
C SER A 21 -14.69 -17.32 -0.04
N LYS A 22 -13.81 -16.71 -0.86
CA LYS A 22 -12.45 -17.20 -1.09
C LYS A 22 -11.54 -17.01 0.12
N VAL A 23 -11.55 -15.83 0.74
CA VAL A 23 -10.77 -15.51 1.95
C VAL A 23 -11.16 -16.42 3.11
N SER A 24 -12.47 -16.67 3.29
CA SER A 24 -12.98 -17.56 4.34
C SER A 24 -12.57 -19.03 4.13
N ASN A 25 -12.36 -19.44 2.88
CA ASN A 25 -11.94 -20.80 2.53
C ASN A 25 -10.40 -20.90 2.36
N SER A 26 -9.72 -19.76 2.18
CA SER A 26 -8.26 -19.70 2.03
C SER A 26 -7.60 -20.04 3.36
N ARG A 27 -6.61 -20.93 3.32
CA ARG A 27 -5.86 -21.38 4.50
C ARG A 27 -4.88 -20.33 5.07
N SER A 28 -4.80 -19.11 4.52
CA SER A 28 -3.81 -18.10 4.92
C SER A 28 -4.46 -16.89 5.61
N HIS A 29 -4.51 -16.92 6.94
CA HIS A 29 -5.01 -15.83 7.79
C HIS A 29 -4.36 -14.46 7.52
N VAL A 30 -3.12 -14.43 7.02
CA VAL A 30 -2.39 -13.18 6.83
C VAL A 30 -2.81 -12.45 5.55
N VAL A 31 -3.18 -13.18 4.47
CA VAL A 31 -3.74 -12.52 3.27
C VAL A 31 -5.15 -12.00 3.55
N ALA A 32 -5.91 -12.73 4.37
CA ALA A 32 -7.19 -12.23 4.90
C ALA A 32 -7.00 -10.91 5.67
N ALA A 33 -5.98 -10.83 6.53
CA ALA A 33 -5.65 -9.62 7.27
C ALA A 33 -5.25 -8.47 6.35
N LEU A 34 -4.41 -8.70 5.33
CA LEU A 34 -4.04 -7.69 4.34
C LEU A 34 -5.25 -7.19 3.54
N TYR A 35 -6.16 -8.07 3.13
CA TYR A 35 -7.40 -7.70 2.45
C TYR A 35 -8.32 -6.87 3.36
N ALA A 36 -8.46 -7.24 4.63
CA ALA A 36 -9.24 -6.49 5.61
C ALA A 36 -8.64 -5.09 5.87
N ILE A 37 -7.33 -5.00 6.00
CA ILE A 37 -6.62 -3.73 6.17
C ILE A 37 -6.75 -2.87 4.91
N LEU A 38 -6.60 -3.44 3.72
CA LEU A 38 -6.83 -2.71 2.47
C LEU A 38 -8.23 -2.11 2.43
N TRP A 39 -9.25 -2.87 2.81
CA TRP A 39 -10.63 -2.39 2.93
C TRP A 39 -10.75 -1.22 3.91
N LEU A 40 -10.22 -1.39 5.11
CA LEU A 40 -10.26 -0.37 6.16
C LEU A 40 -9.56 0.92 5.70
N VAL A 41 -8.36 0.82 5.14
CA VAL A 41 -7.59 1.97 4.61
C VAL A 41 -8.30 2.61 3.42
N SER A 42 -9.00 1.83 2.59
CA SER A 42 -9.80 2.37 1.47
C SER A 42 -10.98 3.23 1.96
N ILE A 43 -11.68 2.76 3.01
CA ILE A 43 -12.76 3.53 3.64
C ILE A 43 -12.20 4.81 4.26
N PHE A 44 -11.09 4.72 4.98
CA PHE A 44 -10.43 5.89 5.55
C PHE A 44 -9.95 6.86 4.48
N ASN A 45 -9.39 6.38 3.37
CA ASN A 45 -8.99 7.23 2.25
C ASN A 45 -10.18 7.93 1.60
N LEU A 46 -11.32 7.24 1.43
CA LEU A 46 -12.54 7.85 0.92
C LEU A 46 -13.07 8.92 1.88
N ALA A 47 -13.05 8.64 3.19
CA ALA A 47 -13.45 9.59 4.20
C ALA A 47 -12.51 10.79 4.26
N TRP A 48 -11.19 10.58 4.19
CA TRP A 48 -10.18 11.64 4.07
C TRP A 48 -10.45 12.53 2.85
N CYS A 49 -10.70 11.94 1.68
CA CYS A 49 -11.02 12.67 0.46
C CYS A 49 -12.34 13.46 0.57
N SER A 50 -13.33 12.93 1.29
CA SER A 50 -14.66 13.55 1.43
C SER A 50 -14.66 14.67 2.47
N LEU A 51 -13.79 14.57 3.49
CA LEU A 51 -13.75 15.46 4.63
C LEU A 51 -12.63 16.51 4.54
N GLN A 52 -12.04 16.72 3.37
CA GLN A 52 -11.01 17.77 3.16
C GLN A 52 -11.46 19.16 3.64
N VAL A 53 -12.75 19.47 3.49
CA VAL A 53 -13.34 20.75 3.95
C VAL A 53 -13.22 20.94 5.47
N TRP A 54 -13.04 19.86 6.26
CA TRP A 54 -12.87 19.95 7.70
C TRP A 54 -11.51 20.49 8.14
N GLU A 55 -10.54 20.55 7.23
CA GLU A 55 -9.24 21.18 7.47
C GLU A 55 -9.39 22.66 7.84
N CYS A 56 -10.29 23.37 7.15
CA CYS A 56 -10.52 24.79 7.34
C CYS A 56 -11.66 25.09 8.34
N ALA A 57 -12.36 24.07 8.85
CA ALA A 57 -13.52 24.26 9.71
C ALA A 57 -13.10 24.44 11.19
N PRO A 58 -13.45 25.58 11.83
CA PRO A 58 -13.09 25.81 13.22
C PRO A 58 -13.74 24.75 14.14
N GLY A 59 -12.96 24.18 15.04
CA GLY A 59 -13.39 23.14 15.98
C GLY A 59 -13.36 21.68 15.45
N LYS A 60 -13.11 21.47 14.15
CA LYS A 60 -13.02 20.10 13.55
C LYS A 60 -11.59 19.65 13.23
N GLN A 61 -10.60 20.50 13.49
CA GLN A 61 -9.18 20.22 13.24
C GLN A 61 -8.68 18.97 13.95
N PHE A 62 -9.15 18.67 15.16
CA PHE A 62 -8.80 17.44 15.87
C PHE A 62 -9.22 16.18 15.08
N MET A 63 -10.47 16.14 14.62
CA MET A 63 -10.97 15.01 13.82
C MET A 63 -10.24 14.89 12.48
N TRP A 64 -9.92 16.02 11.84
CA TRP A 64 -9.12 16.06 10.61
C TRP A 64 -7.70 15.50 10.81
N SER A 65 -7.04 15.84 11.91
CA SER A 65 -5.71 15.33 12.24
C SER A 65 -5.73 13.83 12.53
N VAL A 66 -6.76 13.34 13.24
CA VAL A 66 -6.92 11.91 13.53
C VAL A 66 -7.15 11.12 12.24
N ILE A 67 -8.08 11.55 11.38
CA ILE A 67 -8.36 10.84 10.12
C ILE A 67 -7.17 10.86 9.17
N SER A 68 -6.44 11.98 9.12
CA SER A 68 -5.22 12.10 8.32
C SER A 68 -4.12 11.18 8.85
N LEU A 69 -3.92 11.12 10.17
CA LEU A 69 -2.91 10.24 10.78
C LEU A 69 -3.21 8.77 10.46
N PHE A 70 -4.46 8.31 10.65
CA PHE A 70 -4.83 6.92 10.39
C PHE A 70 -4.78 6.56 8.90
N THR A 71 -5.18 7.48 8.02
CA THR A 71 -5.14 7.23 6.57
C THR A 71 -3.71 7.10 6.08
N THR A 72 -2.84 8.05 6.44
CA THR A 72 -1.44 8.06 5.99
C THR A 72 -0.65 6.90 6.61
N SER A 73 -0.87 6.58 7.88
CA SER A 73 -0.19 5.43 8.51
C SER A 73 -0.68 4.10 7.95
N GLY A 74 -1.97 3.97 7.64
CA GLY A 74 -2.53 2.78 7.01
C GLY A 74 -1.99 2.52 5.61
N MET A 75 -1.81 3.57 4.80
CA MET A 75 -1.20 3.45 3.47
C MET A 75 0.27 3.04 3.57
N LEU A 76 1.02 3.68 4.46
CA LEU A 76 2.43 3.37 4.75
C LEU A 76 2.59 1.94 5.27
N PHE A 77 1.66 1.47 6.12
CA PHE A 77 1.64 0.10 6.59
C PHE A 77 1.59 -0.89 5.44
N LEU A 78 0.61 -0.74 4.54
CA LEU A 78 0.49 -1.58 3.36
C LEU A 78 1.74 -1.50 2.47
N GLU A 79 2.37 -0.33 2.40
CA GLU A 79 3.55 -0.08 1.58
C GLU A 79 4.76 -0.84 2.12
N VAL A 80 5.03 -0.69 3.42
CA VAL A 80 6.15 -1.33 4.11
C VAL A 80 5.94 -2.85 4.18
N SER A 81 4.72 -3.34 4.43
CA SER A 81 4.44 -4.78 4.40
C SER A 81 4.74 -5.37 3.03
N LEU A 82 4.36 -4.69 1.94
CA LEU A 82 4.61 -5.16 0.58
C LEU A 82 6.10 -5.13 0.23
N ILE A 83 6.78 -4.02 0.52
CA ILE A 83 8.24 -3.89 0.33
C ILE A 83 8.98 -5.00 1.07
N ALA A 84 8.62 -5.22 2.34
CA ALA A 84 9.27 -6.23 3.18
C ALA A 84 9.02 -7.65 2.63
N PHE A 85 7.79 -7.93 2.16
CA PHE A 85 7.48 -9.19 1.48
C PHE A 85 8.31 -9.39 0.20
N LEU A 86 8.42 -8.36 -0.65
CA LEU A 86 9.21 -8.42 -1.88
C LEU A 86 10.70 -8.66 -1.61
N LEU A 87 11.24 -8.06 -0.55
CA LEU A 87 12.64 -8.24 -0.15
C LEU A 87 12.96 -9.63 0.39
N GLN A 88 11.99 -10.32 1.00
CA GLN A 88 12.21 -11.63 1.60
C GLN A 88 12.36 -12.74 0.53
N GLY A 89 11.84 -12.51 -0.67
CA GLY A 89 12.13 -13.33 -1.84
C GLY A 89 11.62 -14.77 -1.75
N ASN A 90 12.15 -15.63 -2.61
CA ASN A 90 11.72 -17.04 -2.78
C ASN A 90 12.22 -18.00 -1.67
N HIS A 91 12.81 -17.49 -0.58
CA HIS A 91 13.57 -18.32 0.39
C HIS A 91 12.75 -18.78 1.60
N ALA A 92 11.53 -18.28 1.78
CA ALA A 92 10.64 -18.67 2.86
C ALA A 92 9.28 -19.08 2.29
N SER A 93 8.65 -20.11 2.88
CA SER A 93 7.25 -20.43 2.61
C SER A 93 6.45 -19.13 2.70
N GLY A 94 5.77 -18.74 1.62
CA GLY A 94 5.24 -17.38 1.45
C GLY A 94 4.38 -16.90 2.62
N ARG A 95 3.79 -17.82 3.39
CA ARG A 95 3.02 -17.53 4.61
C ARG A 95 3.87 -17.07 5.78
N GLU A 96 4.95 -17.78 6.08
CA GLU A 96 5.80 -17.49 7.23
C GLU A 96 6.62 -16.21 6.99
N ALA A 97 7.05 -16.02 5.75
CA ALA A 97 7.62 -14.78 5.24
C ALA A 97 6.66 -13.58 5.44
N LEU A 98 5.43 -13.74 4.97
CA LEU A 98 4.41 -12.70 5.01
C LEU A 98 3.97 -12.38 6.46
N THR A 99 4.01 -13.35 7.38
CA THR A 99 3.73 -13.11 8.81
C THR A 99 4.85 -12.30 9.48
N GLN A 100 6.12 -12.64 9.19
CA GLN A 100 7.27 -11.90 9.74
C GLN A 100 7.33 -10.46 9.23
N THR A 101 7.07 -10.25 7.94
CA THR A 101 7.06 -8.91 7.32
C THR A 101 5.89 -8.07 7.82
N PHE A 102 4.74 -8.69 8.09
CA PHE A 102 3.62 -8.05 8.76
C PHE A 102 3.99 -7.58 10.17
N LEU A 103 4.72 -8.39 10.94
CA LEU A 103 5.16 -8.03 12.28
C LEU A 103 6.17 -6.87 12.24
N ILE A 104 7.15 -6.91 11.33
CA ILE A 104 8.13 -5.84 11.15
C ILE A 104 7.44 -4.54 10.72
N SER A 105 6.54 -4.60 9.75
CA SER A 105 5.79 -3.41 9.30
C SER A 105 4.90 -2.84 10.40
N THR A 106 4.27 -3.69 11.22
CA THR A 106 3.49 -3.24 12.39
C THR A 106 4.36 -2.45 13.37
N LEU A 107 5.58 -2.92 13.64
CA LEU A 107 6.51 -2.22 14.54
C LEU A 107 6.99 -0.89 13.95
N VAL A 108 7.38 -0.87 12.67
CA VAL A 108 7.82 0.33 11.97
C VAL A 108 6.71 1.39 11.92
N VAL A 109 5.49 0.99 11.56
CA VAL A 109 4.35 1.90 11.49
C VAL A 109 3.88 2.32 12.87
N GLY A 110 3.96 1.45 13.88
CA GLY A 110 3.68 1.82 15.26
C GLY A 110 4.60 2.94 15.75
N LEU A 111 5.90 2.86 15.43
CA LEU A 111 6.86 3.94 15.72
C LEU A 111 6.53 5.23 14.95
N ASP A 112 6.17 5.12 13.66
CA ASP A 112 5.75 6.26 12.84
C ASP A 112 4.49 6.95 13.39
N ILE A 113 3.48 6.17 13.78
CA ILE A 113 2.25 6.66 14.43
C ILE A 113 2.57 7.37 15.74
N CYS A 114 3.43 6.79 16.59
CA CYS A 114 3.85 7.41 17.83
C CYS A 114 4.57 8.75 17.58
N LEU A 115 5.50 8.77 16.62
CA LEU A 115 6.25 9.98 16.27
C LEU A 115 5.32 11.07 15.74
N LYS A 116 4.43 10.74 14.79
CA LYS A 116 3.41 11.66 14.25
C LYS A 116 2.44 12.12 15.33
N GLY A 117 2.03 11.23 16.23
CA GLY A 117 1.17 11.55 17.37
C GLY A 117 1.82 12.56 18.30
N ILE A 118 3.10 12.40 18.65
CA ILE A 118 3.84 13.37 19.47
C ILE A 118 3.94 14.73 18.75
N TYR A 119 4.17 14.74 17.44
CA TYR A 119 4.24 15.98 16.66
C TYR A 119 2.89 16.72 16.62
N ILE A 120 1.78 16.00 16.39
CA ILE A 120 0.44 16.58 16.30
C ILE A 120 -0.07 17.02 17.67
N PHE A 121 -0.02 16.13 18.66
CA PHE A 121 -0.65 16.34 19.97
C PHE A 121 0.28 17.00 20.99
N GLY A 122 1.59 16.77 20.90
CA GLY A 122 2.59 17.35 21.80
C GLY A 122 3.01 18.76 21.39
N PHE A 123 3.28 18.97 20.10
CA PHE A 123 3.73 20.28 19.59
C PHE A 123 2.61 21.14 19.02
N GLY A 124 1.38 20.62 18.86
CA GLY A 124 0.23 21.37 18.34
C GLY A 124 0.39 21.82 16.89
N ILE A 125 1.35 21.22 16.16
CA ILE A 125 1.64 21.53 14.77
C ILE A 125 0.64 20.76 13.91
N LEU A 126 -0.22 21.46 13.17
CA LEU A 126 -0.99 20.80 12.12
C LEU A 126 -0.02 20.27 11.07
N LEU A 127 -0.16 18.98 10.71
CA LEU A 127 0.63 18.28 9.69
C LEU A 127 0.64 18.97 8.31
N PHE A 128 -0.22 19.97 8.10
CA PHE A 128 -0.41 20.72 6.86
C PHE A 128 -0.44 22.26 7.07
N ASP A 129 0.22 22.79 8.11
CA ASP A 129 0.38 24.24 8.21
C ASP A 129 1.49 24.75 7.29
N PHE A 130 1.09 25.26 6.12
CA PHE A 130 1.97 25.84 5.08
C PHE A 130 2.82 27.03 5.56
N ASN A 131 2.59 27.55 6.77
CA ASN A 131 3.18 28.79 7.26
C ASN A 131 4.30 28.60 8.30
N THR A 132 4.71 27.35 8.60
CA THR A 132 5.70 27.08 9.66
C THR A 132 7.02 26.49 9.16
N LYS A 133 8.10 27.14 9.64
CA LYS A 133 9.56 26.94 9.47
C LYS A 133 10.00 25.56 8.93
N GLY A 134 11.02 25.58 8.06
CA GLY A 134 11.58 24.45 7.30
C GLY A 134 11.97 23.15 8.02
N SER A 135 11.83 23.04 9.35
CA SER A 135 12.08 21.77 10.07
C SER A 135 11.01 20.70 9.78
N GLN A 136 9.77 21.09 9.46
CA GLN A 136 8.74 20.12 9.02
C GLN A 136 9.13 19.50 7.68
N TRP A 137 9.48 20.34 6.71
CA TRP A 137 9.97 19.88 5.40
C TRP A 137 11.20 18.98 5.53
N ALA A 138 12.11 19.25 6.47
CA ALA A 138 13.27 18.38 6.71
C ALA A 138 12.87 16.96 7.13
N LEU A 139 11.88 16.79 8.02
CA LEU A 139 11.39 15.46 8.41
C LEU A 139 10.72 14.73 7.25
N TRP A 140 9.92 15.46 6.47
CA TRP A 140 9.26 14.93 5.28
C TRP A 140 10.28 14.54 4.19
N VAL A 141 11.34 15.33 4.02
CA VAL A 141 12.47 15.02 3.12
C VAL A 141 13.17 13.74 3.59
N ILE A 142 13.50 13.60 4.88
CA ILE A 142 14.17 12.40 5.42
C ILE A 142 13.29 11.17 5.19
N HIS A 143 12.00 11.26 5.50
CA HIS A 143 11.06 10.16 5.31
C HIS A 143 10.96 9.75 3.83
N THR A 144 10.77 10.71 2.94
CA THR A 144 10.64 10.48 1.49
C THR A 144 11.95 9.99 0.89
N LEU A 145 13.09 10.47 1.37
CA LEU A 145 14.42 10.00 0.97
C LEU A 145 14.63 8.54 1.33
N LEU A 146 14.21 8.13 2.54
CA LEU A 146 14.31 6.75 2.99
C LEU A 146 13.47 5.83 2.10
N LEU A 147 12.20 6.18 1.83
CA LEU A 147 11.34 5.42 0.91
C LEU A 147 11.92 5.35 -0.50
N THR A 148 12.36 6.49 -1.04
CA THR A 148 13.00 6.56 -2.37
C THR A 148 14.25 5.69 -2.44
N GLY A 149 15.07 5.69 -1.38
CA GLY A 149 16.25 4.86 -1.26
C GLY A 149 15.93 3.37 -1.28
N VAL A 150 14.93 2.93 -0.49
CA VAL A 150 14.50 1.52 -0.46
C VAL A 150 13.95 1.08 -1.82
N TYR A 151 13.08 1.86 -2.45
CA TYR A 151 12.59 1.57 -3.79
C TYR A 151 13.70 1.57 -4.84
N GLY A 152 14.65 2.51 -4.75
CA GLY A 152 15.81 2.58 -5.62
C GLY A 152 16.73 1.37 -5.48
N LEU A 153 16.93 0.86 -4.25
CA LEU A 153 17.68 -0.37 -3.99
C LEU A 153 17.00 -1.58 -4.63
N ILE A 154 15.68 -1.74 -4.46
CA ILE A 154 14.93 -2.85 -5.08
C ILE A 154 14.95 -2.74 -6.60
N PHE A 155 14.76 -1.53 -7.14
CA PHE A 155 14.85 -1.28 -8.58
C PHE A 155 16.23 -1.66 -9.13
N PHE A 156 17.29 -1.30 -8.41
CA PHE A 156 18.66 -1.68 -8.77
C PHE A 156 18.88 -3.20 -8.67
N MET A 157 18.35 -3.85 -7.64
CA MET A 157 18.40 -5.32 -7.52
C MET A 157 17.74 -6.01 -8.71
N TYR A 158 16.62 -5.48 -9.21
CA TYR A 158 15.93 -6.02 -10.38
C TYR A 158 16.73 -5.87 -11.68
N ARG A 159 17.51 -4.79 -11.81
CA ARG A 159 18.38 -4.53 -12.97
C ARG A 159 19.74 -5.25 -12.89
N SER A 160 20.14 -5.66 -11.69
CA SER A 160 21.41 -6.31 -11.42
C SER A 160 21.30 -7.84 -11.49
N ARG A 161 22.43 -8.53 -11.29
CA ARG A 161 22.49 -10.00 -11.22
C ARG A 161 21.77 -10.59 -10.00
N TRP A 162 21.32 -9.73 -9.07
CA TRP A 162 20.58 -10.12 -7.86
C TRP A 162 19.08 -10.33 -8.10
N ARG A 163 18.62 -10.25 -9.36
CA ARG A 163 17.22 -10.48 -9.75
C ARG A 163 16.68 -11.82 -9.25
N GLU A 164 17.52 -12.85 -9.16
CA GLU A 164 17.14 -14.21 -8.71
C GLU A 164 16.61 -14.27 -7.27
N ARG A 165 16.91 -13.25 -6.44
CA ARG A 165 16.35 -13.15 -5.08
C ARG A 165 14.95 -12.54 -5.02
N LEU A 166 14.54 -11.79 -6.04
CA LEU A 166 13.25 -11.11 -6.08
C LEU A 166 12.22 -11.95 -6.85
N PRO A 167 10.92 -11.80 -6.57
CA PRO A 167 9.89 -12.47 -7.35
C PRO A 167 9.97 -12.04 -8.83
N GLY A 168 10.11 -13.02 -9.73
CA GLY A 168 10.35 -12.79 -11.16
C GLY A 168 9.15 -12.24 -11.95
N LYS A 169 8.02 -11.91 -11.30
CA LYS A 169 6.80 -11.46 -11.98
C LYS A 169 6.97 -10.04 -12.56
N PRO A 170 6.50 -9.77 -13.79
CA PRO A 170 6.60 -8.46 -14.42
C PRO A 170 5.73 -7.39 -13.73
N ALA A 171 4.61 -7.78 -13.10
CA ALA A 171 3.74 -6.85 -12.38
C ALA A 171 4.47 -6.17 -11.20
N PHE A 172 5.30 -6.90 -10.46
CA PHE A 172 6.10 -6.34 -9.36
C PHE A 172 7.20 -5.41 -9.85
N GLN A 173 7.80 -5.70 -11.01
CA GLN A 173 8.79 -4.79 -11.60
C GLN A 173 8.15 -3.44 -11.97
N ASN A 174 6.98 -3.48 -12.59
CA ASN A 174 6.23 -2.27 -12.96
C ASN A 174 5.82 -1.47 -11.72
N TYR A 175 5.33 -2.16 -10.67
CA TYR A 175 5.01 -1.55 -9.37
C TYR A 175 6.21 -0.79 -8.80
N ILE A 176 7.36 -1.46 -8.67
CA ILE A 176 8.58 -0.86 -8.10
C ILE A 176 9.05 0.34 -8.94
N SER A 177 9.00 0.24 -10.26
CA SER A 177 9.38 1.34 -11.15
C SER A 177 8.47 2.56 -10.97
N ILE A 178 7.14 2.35 -10.91
CA ILE A 178 6.17 3.43 -10.72
C ILE A 178 6.37 4.09 -9.36
N MET A 179 6.45 3.30 -8.29
CA MET A 179 6.62 3.82 -6.92
C MET A 179 7.97 4.52 -6.74
N PHE A 180 9.04 4.05 -7.39
CA PHE A 180 10.32 4.76 -7.41
C PHE A 180 10.20 6.13 -8.08
N CYS A 181 9.55 6.22 -9.25
CA CYS A 181 9.34 7.49 -9.94
C CYS A 181 8.48 8.46 -9.12
N VAL A 182 7.39 7.98 -8.49
CA VAL A 182 6.52 8.80 -7.63
C VAL A 182 7.30 9.31 -6.42
N ASN A 183 8.04 8.45 -5.72
CA ASN A 183 8.83 8.84 -4.55
C ASN A 183 10.00 9.77 -4.91
N ALA A 184 10.68 9.57 -6.04
CA ALA A 184 11.71 10.47 -6.53
C ALA A 184 11.15 11.86 -6.86
N THR A 185 9.95 11.91 -7.46
CA THR A 185 9.23 13.17 -7.72
C THR A 185 8.80 13.85 -6.43
N ALA A 186 8.32 13.08 -5.45
CA ALA A 186 7.99 13.55 -4.10
C ALA A 186 9.22 14.16 -3.41
N LEU A 187 10.37 13.48 -3.46
CA LEU A 187 11.61 13.95 -2.86
C LEU A 187 12.08 15.27 -3.50
N LEU A 188 12.02 15.36 -4.83
CA LEU A 188 12.33 16.60 -5.55
C LEU A 188 11.37 17.73 -5.14
N ALA A 189 10.07 17.44 -5.04
CA ALA A 189 9.07 18.40 -4.62
C ALA A 189 9.30 18.90 -3.19
N CYS A 190 9.60 17.99 -2.25
CA CYS A 190 9.93 18.33 -0.87
C CYS A 190 11.22 19.15 -0.76
N ALA A 191 12.26 18.82 -1.52
CA ALA A 191 13.49 19.62 -1.57
C ALA A 191 13.21 21.04 -2.09
N LEU A 192 12.48 21.16 -3.20
CA LEU A 192 12.08 22.44 -3.78
C LEU A 192 11.18 23.27 -2.83
N ALA A 193 10.30 22.61 -2.09
CA ALA A 193 9.44 23.25 -1.08
C ALA A 193 10.25 23.74 0.13
N ALA A 194 11.28 23.00 0.56
CA ALA A 194 12.20 23.44 1.61
C ALA A 194 12.98 24.71 1.23
N HIS A 195 13.26 24.90 -0.07
CA HIS A 195 13.86 26.12 -0.61
C HIS A 195 12.86 27.28 -0.81
N GLY A 196 11.59 27.10 -0.45
CA GLY A 196 10.55 28.14 -0.55
C GLY A 196 10.06 28.38 -1.98
N THR A 197 10.31 27.47 -2.92
CA THR A 197 9.82 27.62 -4.29
C THR A 197 8.36 27.17 -4.38
N GLY A 198 7.48 28.02 -4.95
CA GLY A 198 6.06 27.68 -5.13
C GLY A 198 5.83 26.45 -6.02
N LEU A 199 6.77 26.15 -6.93
CA LEU A 199 6.75 24.93 -7.75
C LEU A 199 6.86 23.66 -6.92
N GLY A 200 7.65 23.66 -5.83
CA GLY A 200 7.78 22.51 -4.94
C GLY A 200 6.46 22.14 -4.27
N LEU A 201 5.74 23.14 -3.77
CA LEU A 201 4.40 22.98 -3.18
C LEU A 201 3.40 22.41 -4.19
N TRP A 202 3.40 22.92 -5.43
CA TRP A 202 2.50 22.45 -6.47
C TRP A 202 2.76 21.00 -6.87
N LEU A 203 4.04 20.64 -7.10
CA LEU A 203 4.44 19.26 -7.43
C LEU A 203 4.13 18.30 -6.29
N TYR A 204 4.34 18.73 -5.05
CA TYR A 204 4.04 17.96 -3.86
C TYR A 204 2.54 17.67 -3.76
N ASN A 205 1.69 18.69 -3.97
CA ASN A 205 0.24 18.52 -3.97
C ASN A 205 -0.25 17.54 -5.06
N ILE A 206 0.33 17.58 -6.27
CA ILE A 206 0.01 16.61 -7.32
C ILE A 206 0.40 15.20 -6.90
N THR A 207 1.56 15.04 -6.29
CA THR A 207 2.04 13.74 -5.82
C THR A 207 1.10 13.17 -4.77
N VAL A 208 0.65 14.00 -3.81
CA VAL A 208 -0.35 13.61 -2.80
C VAL A 208 -1.66 13.19 -3.47
N ILE A 209 -2.16 13.95 -4.45
CA ILE A 209 -3.38 13.60 -5.19
C ILE A 209 -3.23 12.24 -5.88
N CYS A 210 -2.12 12.02 -6.57
CA CYS A 210 -1.84 10.77 -7.27
C CYS A 210 -1.73 9.60 -6.30
N TYR A 211 -1.03 9.77 -5.18
CA TYR A 211 -0.89 8.73 -4.16
C TYR A 211 -2.25 8.33 -3.58
N HIS A 212 -3.04 9.29 -3.09
CA HIS A 212 -4.36 8.99 -2.54
C HIS A 212 -5.35 8.42 -3.56
N ALA A 213 -5.21 8.76 -4.85
CA ALA A 213 -6.12 8.26 -5.89
C ALA A 213 -5.73 6.87 -6.44
N MET A 214 -4.44 6.61 -6.63
CA MET A 214 -3.96 5.48 -7.45
C MET A 214 -3.21 4.41 -6.65
N TYR A 215 -2.70 4.72 -5.45
CA TYR A 215 -1.88 3.78 -4.69
C TYR A 215 -2.63 2.50 -4.30
N LEU A 216 -3.82 2.62 -3.69
CA LEU A 216 -4.59 1.44 -3.27
C LEU A 216 -5.06 0.57 -4.46
N PRO A 217 -5.58 1.14 -5.56
CA PRO A 217 -5.86 0.38 -6.78
C PRO A 217 -4.64 -0.37 -7.32
N LEU A 218 -3.49 0.31 -7.38
CA LEU A 218 -2.24 -0.25 -7.88
C LEU A 218 -1.78 -1.42 -7.00
N LEU A 219 -1.85 -1.28 -5.67
CA LEU A 219 -1.54 -2.36 -4.72
C LEU A 219 -2.49 -3.56 -4.86
N TYR A 220 -3.79 -3.31 -5.01
CA TYR A 220 -4.76 -4.39 -5.20
C TYR A 220 -4.46 -5.21 -6.46
N VAL A 221 -4.22 -4.54 -7.59
CA VAL A 221 -3.98 -5.20 -8.88
C VAL A 221 -2.66 -5.96 -8.87
N THR A 222 -1.60 -5.40 -8.27
CA THR A 222 -0.26 -6.01 -8.35
C THR A 222 -0.06 -7.16 -7.39
N PHE A 223 -0.79 -7.19 -6.27
CA PHE A 223 -0.56 -8.17 -5.22
C PHE A 223 -1.80 -9.05 -4.96
N LEU A 224 -2.94 -8.43 -4.73
CA LEU A 224 -4.12 -9.12 -4.20
C LEU A 224 -4.92 -9.84 -5.29
N ALA A 225 -5.03 -9.25 -6.48
CA ALA A 225 -5.69 -9.85 -7.63
C ALA A 225 -5.00 -11.16 -8.05
N ASP A 226 -3.67 -11.16 -8.11
CA ASP A 226 -2.85 -12.33 -8.42
C ASP A 226 -3.06 -13.45 -7.39
N PHE A 227 -3.09 -13.11 -6.09
CA PHE A 227 -3.30 -14.12 -5.04
C PHE A 227 -4.66 -14.82 -5.17
N PHE A 228 -5.72 -14.07 -5.47
CA PHE A 228 -7.04 -14.66 -5.68
C PHE A 228 -7.10 -15.56 -6.92
N GLN A 229 -6.29 -15.28 -7.95
CA GLN A 229 -6.24 -16.09 -9.16
C GLN A 229 -5.42 -17.38 -8.96
N GLU A 230 -4.34 -17.34 -8.20
CA GLU A 230 -3.56 -18.53 -7.86
C GLU A 230 -4.36 -19.53 -7.00
N ASP A 231 -5.13 -19.03 -6.03
CA ASP A 231 -6.03 -19.87 -5.23
C ASP A 231 -7.13 -20.53 -6.09
N ASP A 232 -7.65 -19.84 -7.10
CA ASP A 232 -8.65 -20.40 -8.04
C ASP A 232 -8.06 -21.55 -8.86
N LEU A 233 -6.86 -21.36 -9.43
CA LEU A 233 -6.16 -22.40 -10.19
C LEU A 233 -5.83 -23.61 -9.32
N HIS A 234 -5.46 -23.39 -8.06
CA HIS A 234 -5.21 -24.49 -7.13
C HIS A 234 -6.49 -25.26 -6.82
N LEU A 235 -7.62 -24.57 -6.62
CA LEU A 235 -8.91 -25.19 -6.38
C LEU A 235 -9.38 -26.02 -7.59
N GLU A 236 -9.22 -25.48 -8.80
CA GLU A 236 -9.52 -26.19 -10.05
C GLU A 236 -8.66 -27.43 -10.23
N ASN A 237 -7.36 -27.35 -9.93
CA ASN A 237 -6.45 -28.50 -9.99
C ASN A 237 -6.83 -29.60 -8.98
N VAL A 238 -7.19 -29.23 -7.75
CA VAL A 238 -7.66 -30.20 -6.74
C VAL A 238 -8.96 -30.85 -7.20
N TYR A 239 -9.93 -30.05 -7.64
CA TYR A 239 -11.20 -30.56 -8.16
C TYR A 239 -11.00 -31.50 -9.36
N TYR A 240 -10.13 -31.11 -10.30
CA TYR A 240 -9.78 -31.94 -11.46
C TYR A 240 -9.11 -33.26 -11.04
N SER A 241 -8.22 -33.22 -10.03
CA SER A 241 -7.60 -34.43 -9.49
C SER A 241 -8.62 -35.35 -8.82
N GLU A 242 -9.59 -34.81 -8.08
CA GLU A 242 -10.68 -35.59 -7.48
C GLU A 242 -11.59 -36.21 -8.54
N MET A 243 -11.93 -35.47 -9.60
CA MET A 243 -12.69 -36.01 -10.73
C MET A 243 -11.93 -37.11 -11.46
N LYS A 244 -10.61 -36.95 -11.63
CA LYS A 244 -9.74 -37.97 -12.20
C LYS A 244 -9.68 -39.23 -11.34
N ASP A 245 -9.52 -39.08 -10.04
CA ASP A 245 -9.50 -40.23 -9.11
C ASP A 245 -10.86 -40.93 -9.03
N ALA A 246 -11.96 -40.20 -9.28
CA ALA A 246 -13.30 -40.75 -9.39
C ALA A 246 -13.57 -41.47 -10.73
N GLY A 247 -12.58 -41.57 -11.63
CA GLY A 247 -12.70 -42.27 -12.90
C GLY A 247 -13.57 -41.55 -13.94
N PHE A 248 -13.91 -40.27 -13.74
CA PHE A 248 -14.74 -39.50 -14.69
C PHE A 248 -14.07 -39.32 -16.08
N PHE A 249 -12.75 -39.49 -16.16
CA PHE A 249 -11.97 -39.33 -17.39
C PHE A 249 -11.52 -40.67 -18.01
N ASP A 250 -11.81 -41.81 -17.37
CA ASP A 250 -11.43 -43.15 -17.86
C ASP A 250 -12.51 -43.75 -18.79
N VAL A 251 -13.08 -42.93 -19.67
CA VAL A 251 -14.02 -43.42 -20.68
C VAL A 251 -13.21 -43.80 -21.92
N ASP A 252 -12.98 -45.09 -22.09
CA ASP A 252 -12.49 -45.67 -23.34
C ASP A 252 -13.49 -45.29 -24.46
N TRP A 253 -13.10 -44.34 -25.31
CA TRP A 253 -13.78 -44.12 -26.57
C TRP A 253 -13.29 -45.18 -27.55
N ASP A 254 -14.06 -46.26 -27.67
CA ASP A 254 -13.92 -47.28 -28.73
C ASP A 254 -13.89 -46.66 -30.14
#